data_AF-A0A5C7CDA5-F1
#
_entry.id   AF-A0A5C7CDA5-F1
#
_cell.length_a   1.000
_cell.length_b   1.000
_cell.length_c   1.000
_cell.angle_alpha   90.00
_cell.angle_beta   90.00
_cell.angle_gamma   90.00
#
_symmetry.space_group_name_H-M   'P 1'
#
loop_
_entity.id
_entity.type
_entity.pdbx_description
1 polymer ?
#
loop_
_entity_poly.entity_id
_entity_poly.type
_entity_poly.pdbx_seq_one_letter_code
_entity_poly.pdbx_strand_id
1 'polypeptide(L)'
;MAAKRAIAQKVSALYQEFLPRFYVNVFFHALPPGSAYLGGEPADDFVRVTIDHIARAMDNDAEQQQFLAACTRILQPDIAARGLCRELHADETPFSLWTIDGLKPPAPGPSAGERWRSENRSSAWEGS
;
A
#
# COMPACT_ATOMS: atom_id res chain seq x y z
N MET A 1 2.34 -18.20 -4.94
CA MET A 1 0.96 -17.69 -4.84
C MET A 1 0.50 -17.45 -3.40
N ALA A 2 0.69 -18.40 -2.48
CA ALA A 2 0.30 -18.24 -1.06
C ALA A 2 0.99 -17.06 -0.33
N ALA A 3 2.31 -16.89 -0.50
CA ALA A 3 3.06 -15.79 0.14
C ALA A 3 2.59 -14.40 -0.33
N LYS A 4 2.40 -14.20 -1.64
CA LYS A 4 1.88 -12.94 -2.21
C LYS A 4 0.52 -12.56 -1.60
N ARG A 5 -0.40 -13.53 -1.51
CA ARG A 5 -1.72 -13.33 -0.89
C ARG A 5 -1.60 -12.99 0.60
N ALA A 6 -0.74 -13.67 1.33
CA ALA A 6 -0.53 -13.41 2.76
C ALA A 6 0.04 -12.00 3.01
N ILE A 7 1.01 -11.55 2.20
CA ILE A 7 1.53 -10.19 2.25
C ILE A 7 0.41 -9.18 1.97
N ALA A 8 -0.35 -9.36 0.88
CA ALA A 8 -1.45 -8.46 0.53
C ALA A 8 -2.51 -8.36 1.64
N GLN A 9 -2.85 -9.48 2.30
CA GLN A 9 -3.77 -9.51 3.43
C GLN A 9 -3.24 -8.75 4.65
N LYS A 10 -1.95 -8.93 5.00
CA LYS A 10 -1.30 -8.22 6.11
C LYS A 10 -1.22 -6.72 5.85
N VAL A 11 -0.87 -6.30 4.62
CA VAL A 11 -0.85 -4.89 4.22
C VAL A 11 -2.25 -4.29 4.30
N SER A 12 -3.26 -5.00 3.78
CA SER A 12 -4.67 -4.56 3.88
C SER A 12 -5.13 -4.36 5.34
N ALA A 13 -4.67 -5.23 6.23
CA ALA A 13 -5.01 -5.15 7.65
C ALA A 13 -4.40 -3.93 8.36
N LEU A 14 -3.34 -3.30 7.83
CA LEU A 14 -2.79 -2.07 8.41
C LEU A 14 -3.78 -0.91 8.38
N TYR A 15 -4.65 -0.87 7.38
CA TYR A 15 -5.54 0.27 7.12
C TYR A 15 -6.99 0.01 7.51
N GLN A 16 -7.37 -1.24 7.79
CA GLN A 16 -8.77 -1.66 7.88
C GLN A 16 -9.59 -0.94 8.95
N GLU A 17 -8.94 -0.45 10.02
CA GLU A 17 -9.61 0.26 11.12
C GLU A 17 -10.09 1.66 10.70
N PHE A 18 -9.47 2.26 9.66
CA PHE A 18 -9.72 3.65 9.29
C PHE A 18 -9.92 3.89 7.79
N LEU A 19 -9.76 2.87 6.94
CA LEU A 19 -10.04 2.90 5.50
C LEU A 19 -10.79 1.63 5.04
N PRO A 20 -11.62 1.74 3.99
CA PRO A 20 -12.18 0.56 3.31
C PRO A 20 -11.08 -0.37 2.80
N ARG A 21 -11.23 -1.70 2.96
CA ARG A 21 -10.19 -2.66 2.55
C ARG A 21 -9.92 -2.60 1.04
N PHE A 22 -10.94 -2.33 0.22
CA PHE A 22 -10.81 -2.20 -1.23
C PHE A 22 -10.00 -0.98 -1.69
N TYR A 23 -9.61 -0.06 -0.79
CA TYR A 23 -8.66 1.00 -1.13
C TYR A 23 -7.22 0.48 -1.25
N VAL A 24 -6.91 -0.66 -0.61
CA VAL A 24 -5.56 -1.17 -0.53
C VAL A 24 -5.27 -2.09 -1.70
N ASN A 25 -4.46 -1.58 -2.65
CA ASN A 25 -4.04 -2.31 -3.83
C ASN A 25 -2.60 -2.81 -3.66
N VAL A 26 -2.35 -4.10 -3.93
CA VAL A 26 -1.01 -4.69 -3.84
C VAL A 26 -0.70 -5.46 -5.13
N PHE A 27 0.24 -4.93 -5.90
CA PHE A 27 0.69 -5.53 -7.16
C PHE A 27 2.08 -6.15 -7.00
N PHE A 28 2.28 -7.32 -7.60
CA PHE A 28 3.56 -8.04 -7.55
C PHE A 28 4.12 -8.23 -8.96
N HIS A 29 5.10 -7.41 -9.33
CA HIS A 29 5.79 -7.49 -10.61
C HIS A 29 7.09 -8.28 -10.44
N ALA A 30 7.26 -9.35 -11.23
CA ALA A 30 8.53 -10.05 -11.32
C ALA A 30 9.34 -9.45 -12.46
N LEU A 31 10.56 -9.03 -12.18
CA LEU A 31 11.50 -8.59 -13.20
C LEU A 31 12.22 -9.81 -13.79
N PRO A 32 12.44 -9.87 -15.11
CA PRO A 32 13.28 -10.90 -15.70
C PRO A 32 14.70 -10.88 -15.11
N PRO A 33 15.39 -12.03 -14.98
CA PRO A 33 16.80 -12.05 -14.57
C PRO A 33 17.66 -11.17 -15.49
N GLY A 34 18.62 -10.45 -14.91
CA GLY A 34 19.50 -9.52 -15.61
C GLY A 34 18.85 -8.21 -16.07
N SER A 35 17.65 -7.88 -15.56
CA SER A 35 16.96 -6.61 -15.89
C SER A 35 16.97 -5.57 -14.76
N ALA A 36 17.45 -5.95 -13.57
CA ALA A 36 17.58 -5.06 -12.43
C ALA A 36 19.06 -4.81 -12.11
N TYR A 37 19.39 -3.55 -11.88
CA TYR A 37 20.75 -3.12 -11.57
C TYR A 37 20.75 -2.15 -10.39
N LEU A 38 21.57 -2.42 -9.37
CA LEU A 38 21.75 -1.58 -8.19
C LEU A 38 23.20 -1.08 -8.17
N GLY A 39 23.39 0.24 -8.22
CA GLY A 39 24.73 0.82 -8.32
C GLY A 39 25.51 0.42 -9.57
N GLY A 40 24.82 -0.07 -10.62
CA GLY A 40 25.43 -0.56 -11.86
C GLY A 40 25.65 -2.08 -11.91
N GLU A 41 25.44 -2.80 -10.81
CA GLU A 41 25.63 -4.26 -10.74
C GLU A 41 24.30 -5.03 -10.81
N PRO A 42 24.25 -6.22 -11.43
CA PRO A 42 23.04 -7.05 -11.49
C PRO A 42 22.47 -7.37 -10.10
N ALA A 43 21.14 -7.33 -9.97
CA ALA A 43 20.45 -7.47 -8.69
C ALA A 43 19.20 -8.36 -8.78
N ASP A 44 19.42 -9.63 -9.13
CA ASP A 44 18.34 -10.62 -9.28
C ASP A 44 17.76 -11.11 -7.93
N ASP A 45 18.41 -10.79 -6.82
CA ASP A 45 18.04 -11.13 -5.44
C ASP A 45 17.50 -9.92 -4.64
N PHE A 46 16.92 -8.95 -5.35
CA PHE A 46 16.45 -7.70 -4.78
C PHE A 46 14.93 -7.52 -4.86
N VAL A 47 14.35 -6.87 -3.85
CA VAL A 47 12.94 -6.47 -3.80
C VAL A 47 12.81 -4.96 -3.61
N ARG A 48 12.26 -4.28 -4.62
CA ARG A 48 11.85 -2.86 -4.51
C ARG A 48 10.38 -2.76 -4.12
N VAL A 49 10.08 -1.95 -3.10
CA VAL A 49 8.72 -1.66 -2.65
C VAL A 49 8.42 -0.17 -2.79
N THR A 50 7.41 0.15 -3.58
CA THR A 50 6.92 1.52 -3.78
C THR A 50 5.49 1.61 -3.26
N ILE A 51 5.15 2.71 -2.59
CA ILE A 51 3.84 2.89 -1.94
C ILE A 51 3.36 4.30 -2.23
N ASP A 52 2.14 4.43 -2.75
CA ASP A 52 1.48 5.73 -2.89
C ASP A 52 0.36 5.83 -1.84
N HIS A 53 0.50 6.76 -0.90
CA HIS A 53 -0.55 7.16 0.00
C HIS A 53 -1.37 8.28 -0.63
N ILE A 54 -2.64 8.00 -0.91
CA ILE A 54 -3.56 8.93 -1.57
C ILE A 54 -4.67 9.36 -0.62
N ALA A 55 -5.22 8.41 0.14
CA ALA A 55 -6.40 8.62 0.98
C ALA A 55 -6.12 9.45 2.24
N ARG A 56 -4.89 9.39 2.77
CA ARG A 56 -4.42 10.10 3.97
C ARG A 56 -2.93 10.35 3.86
N ALA A 57 -2.49 11.50 4.38
CA ALA A 57 -1.09 11.78 4.67
C ALA A 57 -0.76 11.39 6.12
N MET A 58 0.53 11.26 6.42
CA MET A 58 1.10 11.11 7.75
C MET A 58 1.56 12.46 8.24
N ASP A 59 1.04 12.92 9.38
CA ASP A 59 1.15 14.32 9.79
C ASP A 59 2.47 14.64 10.49
N ASN A 60 3.23 13.63 10.92
CA ASN A 60 4.46 13.80 11.69
C ASN A 60 5.44 12.62 11.54
N ASP A 61 6.69 12.85 11.94
CA ASP A 61 7.77 11.88 11.88
C ASP A 61 7.46 10.58 12.64
N ALA A 62 6.75 10.65 13.77
CA ALA A 62 6.45 9.46 14.56
C ALA A 62 5.50 8.52 13.81
N GLU A 63 4.48 9.06 13.14
CA GLU A 63 3.58 8.29 12.28
C GLU A 63 4.32 7.68 11.09
N GLN A 64 5.20 8.46 10.45
CA GLN A 64 6.05 7.98 9.35
C GLN A 64 6.93 6.80 9.79
N GLN A 65 7.61 6.92 10.92
CA GLN A 65 8.46 5.85 11.46
C GLN A 65 7.63 4.62 11.85
N GLN A 66 6.47 4.81 12.46
CA GLN A 66 5.57 3.70 12.79
C GLN A 66 5.10 2.96 11.54
N PHE A 67 4.77 3.69 10.47
CA PHE A 67 4.38 3.12 9.20
C PHE A 67 5.50 2.31 8.55
N LEU A 68 6.72 2.88 8.46
CA LEU A 68 7.89 2.20 7.90
C LEU A 68 8.25 0.94 8.69
N ALA A 69 8.16 0.99 10.02
CA ALA A 69 8.37 -0.16 10.89
C ALA A 69 7.31 -1.25 10.67
N ALA A 70 6.04 -0.87 10.52
CA ALA A 70 4.95 -1.80 10.24
C ALA A 70 5.14 -2.52 8.89
N CYS A 71 5.51 -1.78 7.85
CA CYS A 71 5.83 -2.35 6.53
C CYS A 71 7.02 -3.32 6.61
N THR A 72 8.09 -2.91 7.31
CA THR A 72 9.28 -3.74 7.51
C THR A 72 8.94 -5.07 8.17
N ARG A 73 8.12 -5.04 9.23
CA ARG A 73 7.67 -6.24 9.97
C ARG A 73 6.81 -7.17 9.11
N ILE A 74 5.94 -6.63 8.25
CA ILE A 74 5.10 -7.45 7.36
C ILE A 74 5.96 -8.21 6.35
N LEU A 75 6.95 -7.52 5.76
CA LEU A 75 7.77 -8.05 4.68
C LEU A 75 8.90 -8.96 5.19
N GLN A 76 9.38 -8.76 6.42
CA GLN A 76 10.56 -9.44 6.95
C GLN A 76 10.50 -10.98 6.89
N PRO A 77 9.40 -11.66 7.28
CA PRO A 77 9.39 -13.13 7.28
C PRO A 77 9.61 -13.73 5.89
N ASP A 78 9.07 -13.10 4.85
CA ASP A 78 9.14 -13.60 3.48
C ASP A 78 10.45 -13.19 2.77
N ILE A 79 10.98 -12.02 3.08
CA ILE A 79 12.20 -11.47 2.48
C ILE A 79 13.46 -12.04 3.16
N ALA A 80 13.50 -12.05 4.50
CA ALA A 80 14.66 -12.52 5.26
C ALA A 80 14.89 -14.03 5.12
N ALA A 81 13.82 -14.83 5.06
CA ALA A 81 13.92 -16.27 4.82
C ALA A 81 14.53 -16.64 3.45
N ARG A 82 14.61 -15.66 2.54
CA ARG A 82 15.15 -15.82 1.18
C ARG A 82 16.46 -15.07 0.96
N GLY A 83 16.99 -14.41 2.00
CA GLY A 83 18.22 -13.62 1.91
C GLY A 83 18.14 -12.41 0.97
N LEU A 84 16.94 -11.94 0.65
CA LEU A 84 16.75 -10.88 -0.35
C LEU A 84 17.05 -9.50 0.25
N CYS A 85 17.81 -8.68 -0.49
CA CYS A 85 17.96 -7.26 -0.19
C CYS A 85 16.64 -6.53 -0.50
N ARG A 86 16.31 -5.48 0.27
CA ARG A 86 15.09 -4.71 0.05
C ARG A 86 15.29 -3.22 0.19
N GLU A 87 14.49 -2.47 -0.57
CA GLU A 87 14.35 -1.03 -0.43
C GLU A 87 12.87 -0.65 -0.47
N LEU A 88 12.47 0.25 0.41
CA LEU A 88 11.09 0.74 0.51
C LEU A 88 11.09 2.26 0.53
N HIS A 89 10.16 2.85 -0.22
CA HIS A 89 9.79 4.26 -0.04
C HIS A 89 8.27 4.41 -0.14
N ALA A 90 7.76 5.52 0.38
CA ALA A 90 6.37 5.91 0.24
C ALA A 90 6.30 7.37 -0.21
N ASP A 91 5.41 7.64 -1.16
CA ASP A 91 5.06 8.97 -1.63
C ASP A 91 3.62 9.30 -1.19
N GLU A 92 3.35 10.59 -0.98
CA GLU A 92 2.00 11.11 -0.71
C GLU A 92 1.51 11.89 -1.92
N THR A 93 0.34 11.52 -2.44
CA THR A 93 -0.19 12.08 -3.70
C THR A 93 -1.48 12.87 -3.47
N PRO A 94 -1.84 13.83 -4.37
CA PRO A 94 -3.00 14.68 -4.15
C PRO A 94 -4.33 13.91 -4.15
N PHE A 95 -5.02 13.87 -3.00
CA PHE A 95 -6.36 13.28 -2.86
C PHE A 95 -7.35 13.83 -3.90
N SER A 96 -7.25 15.11 -4.27
CA SER A 96 -8.14 15.78 -5.23
C SER A 96 -8.10 15.16 -6.64
N LEU A 97 -7.02 14.49 -7.03
CA LEU A 97 -6.84 13.88 -8.35
C LEU A 97 -7.14 12.37 -8.38
N TRP A 98 -7.79 11.86 -7.33
CA TRP A 98 -8.13 10.44 -7.21
C TRP A 98 -9.62 10.16 -7.36
N THR A 99 -9.95 9.09 -8.10
CA THR A 99 -11.31 8.53 -8.25
C THR A 99 -11.28 6.99 -8.14
N ILE A 100 -12.41 6.40 -7.77
CA ILE A 100 -12.62 4.95 -7.81
C ILE A 100 -13.96 4.69 -8.52
N ASP A 101 -13.96 3.88 -9.58
CA ASP A 101 -15.13 3.66 -10.45
C ASP A 101 -15.77 4.98 -10.94
N GLY A 102 -14.93 5.98 -11.23
CA GLY A 102 -15.36 7.32 -11.64
C GLY A 102 -15.94 8.19 -10.52
N LEU A 103 -16.05 7.68 -9.30
CA LEU A 103 -16.58 8.41 -8.15
C LEU A 103 -15.46 9.07 -7.36
N LYS A 104 -15.72 10.31 -6.89
CA LYS A 104 -14.85 10.91 -5.87
C LYS A 104 -14.93 10.10 -4.58
N PRO A 105 -13.80 9.68 -3.98
CA PRO A 105 -13.84 9.05 -2.67
C PRO A 105 -14.32 10.04 -1.61
N PRO A 106 -15.14 9.62 -0.63
CA PRO A 106 -15.56 10.49 0.44
C PRO A 106 -14.36 11.01 1.21
N ALA A 107 -14.42 12.29 1.58
CA ALA A 107 -13.43 12.88 2.46
C ALA A 107 -13.35 12.05 3.76
N PRO A 108 -12.17 11.99 4.40
CA PRO A 108 -12.03 11.31 5.69
C PRO A 108 -13.08 11.82 6.69
N GLY A 109 -14.04 10.98 7.07
CA GLY A 109 -15.16 11.41 7.90
C GLY A 109 -16.31 10.40 7.98
N PRO A 110 -17.26 10.59 8.93
CA PRO A 110 -18.10 9.51 9.44
C PRO A 110 -19.36 9.14 8.64
N SER A 111 -19.68 9.75 7.50
CA SER A 111 -20.91 9.39 6.76
C SER A 111 -20.66 8.41 5.61
N ALA A 112 -20.25 8.91 4.45
CA ALA A 112 -20.08 8.09 3.24
C ALA A 112 -18.86 7.15 3.33
N GLY A 113 -17.80 7.57 4.02
CA GLY A 113 -16.60 6.74 4.24
C GLY A 113 -16.87 5.50 5.11
N GLU A 114 -17.73 5.62 6.12
CA GLU A 114 -18.17 4.50 6.96
C GLU A 114 -18.94 3.47 6.13
N ARG A 115 -19.89 3.93 5.30
CA ARG A 115 -20.64 3.05 4.40
C ARG A 115 -19.73 2.31 3.41
N TRP A 116 -18.80 3.01 2.77
CA TRP A 116 -17.84 2.37 1.86
C TRP A 116 -16.97 1.34 2.58
N ARG A 117 -16.59 1.59 3.84
CA ARG A 117 -15.79 0.65 4.64
C ARG A 117 -16.59 -0.58 5.06
N SER A 118 -17.83 -0.41 5.53
CA SER A 118 -18.69 -1.52 5.96
C SER A 118 -19.14 -2.40 4.79
N GLU A 119 -19.50 -1.81 3.66
CA GLU A 119 -19.91 -2.54 2.46
C GLU A 119 -18.73 -3.03 1.61
N ASN A 120 -17.52 -2.53 1.91
CA ASN A 120 -16.28 -2.80 1.18
C ASN A 120 -16.42 -2.63 -0.35
N ARG A 121 -17.09 -1.57 -0.77
CA ARG A 121 -17.30 -1.20 -2.18
C ARG A 121 -17.53 0.30 -2.34
N SER A 122 -17.26 0.81 -3.53
CA SER A 122 -17.63 2.15 -3.96
C SER A 122 -19.16 2.24 -4.16
N SER A 123 -19.74 3.40 -3.86
CA SER A 123 -21.17 3.69 -4.08
C SER A 123 -21.41 5.20 -4.13
N ALA A 124 -22.33 5.66 -4.96
CA ALA A 124 -22.63 7.10 -5.10
C ALA A 124 -23.00 7.76 -3.75
N TRP A 125 -22.51 8.97 -3.50
CA TRP A 125 -22.74 9.74 -2.27
C TRP A 125 -22.78 11.24 -2.58
N GLU A 126 -23.17 12.06 -1.61
CA GLU A 126 -23.27 13.50 -1.76
C GLU A 126 -21.88 14.15 -1.89
N GLY A 127 -21.40 14.32 -3.13
CA GLY A 127 -20.05 14.79 -3.44
C GLY A 127 -19.23 13.88 -4.37
N SER A 128 -19.81 12.73 -4.76
CA SER A 128 -19.21 11.82 -5.77
C SER A 128 -19.40 12.26 -7.20
#